data_AF-A0A7K8EHX3-F1
#
_entry.id   AF-A0A7K8EHX3-F1
#
_cell.length_a   1.000
_cell.length_b   1.000
_cell.length_c   1.000
_cell.angle_alpha   90.00
_cell.angle_beta   90.00
_cell.angle_gamma   90.00
#
_symmetry.space_group_name_H-M   'P 1'
#
loop_
_entity.id
_entity.type
_entity.pdbx_description
1 polymer ?
#
loop_
_entity_poly.entity_id
_entity_poly.type
_entity_poly.pdbx_seq_one_letter_code
_entity_poly.pdbx_strand_id
1 'polypeptide(L)'
;GWCPLSLAGVQTPQLLVEPPWMPAVLWDRVTLTCQGSGTAGATTWYRDGGLWTQVGRDRFIVIESGTYQCQRPGSGLSPPVLLSN
;
A
#
# COMPACT_ATOMS: atom_id res chain seq x y z
N GLY A 1 -20.98 32.47 12.03
CA GLY A 1 -20.50 31.64 10.92
C GLY A 1 -20.24 30.25 11.46
N TRP A 2 -20.81 29.22 10.87
CA TRP A 2 -20.58 27.83 11.28
C TRP A 2 -19.58 27.22 10.31
N CYS A 3 -18.42 26.81 10.82
CA CYS A 3 -17.43 26.06 10.04
C CYS A 3 -17.93 24.62 9.91
N PRO A 4 -18.09 24.07 8.69
CA PRO A 4 -18.43 22.67 8.54
C PRO A 4 -17.26 21.85 9.07
N LEU A 5 -17.57 20.90 9.95
CA LEU A 5 -16.66 19.84 10.36
C LEU A 5 -16.17 19.17 9.08
N SER A 6 -14.91 19.42 8.71
CA SER A 6 -14.23 18.66 7.68
C SER A 6 -14.37 17.19 8.08
N LEU A 7 -14.96 16.36 7.22
CA LEU A 7 -14.94 14.91 7.43
C LEU A 7 -13.49 14.56 7.73
N ALA A 8 -13.22 14.04 8.93
CA ALA A 8 -11.91 13.52 9.26
C ALA A 8 -11.63 12.43 8.23
N GLY A 9 -10.92 12.79 7.16
CA GLY A 9 -10.48 11.85 6.16
C GLY A 9 -9.69 10.80 6.93
N VAL A 10 -10.19 9.57 6.91
CA VAL A 10 -9.47 8.44 7.49
C VAL A 10 -8.07 8.49 6.89
N GLN A 11 -7.07 8.77 7.72
CA GLN A 11 -5.71 8.90 7.24
C GLN A 11 -5.32 7.55 6.64
N THR A 12 -4.95 7.52 5.37
CA THR A 12 -4.53 6.30 4.68
C THR A 12 -3.01 6.22 4.63
N PRO A 13 -2.42 5.02 4.67
CA PRO A 13 -1.00 4.85 4.40
C PRO A 13 -0.73 5.04 2.91
N GLN A 14 0.51 5.38 2.59
CA GLN A 14 1.00 5.45 1.21
C GLN A 14 1.73 4.15 0.88
N LEU A 15 1.43 3.61 -0.30
CA LEU A 15 2.14 2.47 -0.85
C LEU A 15 3.20 2.96 -1.84
N LEU A 16 4.46 2.79 -1.47
CA LEU A 16 5.61 3.14 -2.29
C LEU A 16 6.12 1.92 -3.06
N VAL A 17 6.47 2.12 -4.33
CA VAL A 17 6.94 1.10 -5.24
C VAL A 17 8.39 1.42 -5.61
N GLU A 18 9.32 0.52 -5.30
CA GLU A 18 10.73 0.70 -5.53
C GLU A 18 11.29 -0.43 -6.43
N PRO A 19 11.96 -0.09 -7.55
CA PRO A 19 12.18 1.25 -8.09
C PRO A 19 10.95 1.80 -8.86
N PRO A 20 10.72 3.13 -8.86
CA PRO A 20 9.53 3.71 -9.48
C PRO A 20 9.64 3.88 -11.02
N TRP A 21 10.82 3.66 -11.61
CA TRP A 21 11.11 3.90 -13.04
C TRP A 21 11.61 2.67 -13.81
N MET A 22 11.43 1.44 -13.29
CA MET A 22 11.84 0.25 -14.04
C MET A 22 10.87 -0.03 -15.20
N PRO A 23 11.37 -0.32 -16.41
CA PRO A 23 10.51 -0.74 -17.52
C PRO A 23 9.87 -2.10 -17.20
N ALA A 24 8.57 -2.22 -17.52
CA ALA A 24 7.80 -3.46 -17.81
C ALA A 24 8.65 -4.74 -17.93
N VAL A 25 9.59 -4.68 -18.86
CA VAL A 25 10.44 -5.79 -19.28
C VAL A 25 11.41 -6.35 -18.22
N LEU A 26 11.66 -5.63 -17.11
CA LEU A 26 12.62 -5.99 -16.05
C LEU A 26 11.97 -6.08 -14.65
N TRP A 27 10.64 -6.21 -14.54
CA TRP A 27 9.92 -6.36 -13.25
C TRP A 27 10.17 -7.71 -12.55
N ASP A 28 11.41 -8.20 -12.53
CA ASP A 28 11.79 -9.44 -11.86
C ASP A 28 11.69 -9.31 -10.33
N ARG A 29 11.75 -8.07 -9.80
CA ARG A 29 11.69 -7.80 -8.37
C ARG A 29 11.28 -6.36 -8.04
N VAL A 30 10.10 -6.18 -7.48
CA VAL A 30 9.61 -4.90 -6.96
C VAL A 30 9.55 -4.93 -5.44
N THR A 31 10.01 -3.86 -4.81
CA THR A 31 9.84 -3.67 -3.37
C THR A 31 8.65 -2.74 -3.13
N LEU A 32 7.61 -3.28 -2.51
CA LEU A 32 6.47 -2.55 -1.99
C LEU A 32 6.76 -2.13 -0.55
N THR A 33 6.69 -0.84 -0.26
CA THR A 33 6.87 -0.29 1.08
C THR A 33 5.61 0.47 1.49
N CYS A 34 4.95 0.03 2.56
CA CYS A 34 3.84 0.76 3.17
C CYS A 34 4.41 1.80 4.16
N GLN A 35 4.06 3.08 4.01
CA GLN A 35 4.52 4.17 4.89
C GLN A 35 3.38 5.13 5.26
N GLY A 36 3.64 6.03 6.20
CA GLY A 36 2.65 7.02 6.64
C GLY A 36 1.72 6.53 7.74
N SER A 37 0.44 6.87 7.61
CA SER A 37 -0.60 6.77 8.65
C SER A 37 -0.75 5.37 9.27
N GLY A 38 -1.01 5.30 10.58
CA GLY A 38 -1.21 4.06 11.34
C GLY A 38 0.05 3.49 12.00
N THR A 39 -0.07 2.32 12.61
CA THR A 39 1.04 1.70 13.36
C THR A 39 2.02 1.00 12.41
N ALA A 40 3.27 1.45 12.39
CA ALA A 40 4.36 0.81 11.64
C ALA A 40 4.63 -0.61 12.17
N GLY A 41 5.08 -1.51 11.29
CA GLY A 41 5.34 -2.91 11.63
C GLY A 41 4.09 -3.79 11.71
N ALA A 42 2.88 -3.21 11.77
CA ALA A 42 1.62 -3.94 11.81
C ALA A 42 0.84 -3.85 10.48
N THR A 43 1.54 -3.83 9.35
CA THR A 43 0.91 -3.65 8.03
C THR A 43 0.24 -4.94 7.51
N THR A 44 -1.04 -4.85 7.18
CA THR A 44 -1.82 -5.86 6.43
C THR A 44 -1.74 -5.56 4.94
N TRP A 45 -1.57 -6.60 4.12
CA TRP A 45 -1.37 -6.45 2.69
C TRP A 45 -2.47 -7.12 1.88
N TYR A 46 -2.89 -6.45 0.82
CA TYR A 46 -3.97 -6.88 -0.05
C TYR A 46 -3.50 -6.92 -1.51
N ARG A 47 -4.00 -7.90 -2.25
CA ARG A 47 -3.79 -8.05 -3.68
C ARG A 47 -5.11 -8.37 -4.36
N ASP A 48 -5.44 -7.61 -5.39
CA ASP A 48 -6.66 -7.77 -6.20
C ASP A 48 -7.94 -7.81 -5.34
N GLY A 49 -7.95 -7.02 -4.25
CA GLY A 49 -9.05 -6.94 -3.29
C GLY A 49 -9.07 -8.06 -2.23
N GLY A 50 -8.24 -9.10 -2.37
CA GLY A 50 -8.09 -10.17 -1.40
C GLY A 50 -6.97 -9.91 -0.39
N LEU A 51 -7.05 -10.54 0.78
CA LEU A 51 -5.94 -10.55 1.74
C LEU A 51 -4.79 -11.38 1.14
N TRP A 52 -3.64 -10.75 0.94
CA TRP A 52 -2.49 -11.40 0.29
C TRP A 52 -1.51 -12.01 1.28
N THR A 53 -1.12 -11.27 2.32
CA THR A 53 -0.15 -11.76 3.32
C THR A 53 -0.39 -11.18 4.71
N GLN A 54 0.16 -11.87 5.71
CA GLN A 54 -0.07 -11.63 7.13
C GLN A 54 0.69 -10.39 7.65
N VAL A 55 0.10 -9.80 8.69
CA VAL A 55 0.57 -8.64 9.45
C VAL A 55 2.00 -8.84 9.96
N GLY A 56 2.86 -7.82 9.82
CA GLY A 56 4.18 -7.84 10.49
C GLY A 56 5.34 -7.17 9.74
N ARG A 57 5.17 -6.85 8.45
CA ARG A 57 6.21 -6.21 7.64
C ARG A 57 5.68 -5.01 6.88
N ASP A 58 6.38 -3.89 7.00
CA ASP A 58 6.12 -2.69 6.19
C ASP A 58 6.66 -2.79 4.77
N ARG A 59 7.45 -3.84 4.47
CA ARG A 59 8.11 -4.03 3.19
C ARG A 59 7.90 -5.45 2.67
N PHE A 60 7.50 -5.55 1.42
CA PHE A 60 7.39 -6.82 0.70
C PHE A 60 8.07 -6.74 -0.66
N ILE A 61 8.68 -7.85 -1.04
CA ILE A 61 9.25 -8.02 -2.37
C ILE A 61 8.24 -8.85 -3.17
N VAL A 62 7.79 -8.33 -4.31
CA VAL A 62 6.83 -8.98 -5.20
C VAL A 62 7.41 -9.10 -6.61
N ILE A 63 7.04 -10.18 -7.28
CA ILE A 63 7.45 -10.49 -8.66
C ILE A 63 6.25 -10.69 -9.58
N GLU A 64 5.05 -10.65 -9.01
CA GLU A 64 3.81 -10.96 -9.72
C GLU A 64 3.02 -9.69 -10.01
N SER A 65 2.38 -9.65 -11.17
CA SER A 65 1.43 -8.60 -11.53
C SER A 65 0.17 -8.68 -10.66
N GLY A 66 -0.50 -7.54 -10.50
CA GLY A 66 -1.72 -7.42 -9.72
C GLY A 66 -1.87 -6.04 -9.12
N THR A 67 -3.01 -5.82 -8.46
CA THR A 67 -3.32 -4.55 -7.79
C THR A 67 -3.02 -4.67 -6.31
N TYR A 68 -2.00 -3.97 -5.84
CA TYR A 68 -1.53 -4.04 -4.46
C TYR A 68 -2.03 -2.86 -3.63
N GLN A 69 -2.39 -3.16 -2.38
CA GLN A 69 -2.78 -2.20 -1.36
C GLN A 69 -2.20 -2.62 0.00
N CYS A 70 -2.00 -1.65 0.88
CA CYS A 70 -1.64 -1.91 2.27
C CYS A 70 -2.60 -1.19 3.23
N GLN A 71 -2.75 -1.73 4.43
CA GLN A 71 -3.52 -1.14 5.51
C GLN A 71 -2.72 -1.22 6.80
N ARG A 72 -2.67 -0.12 7.55
CA ARG A 72 -2.12 -0.11 8.91
C ARG A 72 -3.24 0.00 9.95
N PRO A 73 -3.06 -0.51 11.17
CA PRO A 73 -4.05 -0.40 12.22
C PRO A 73 -4.30 1.08 12.53
N GLY A 74 -5.58 1.45 12.66
CA GLY A 74 -6.00 2.84 12.87
C GLY A 74 -5.95 3.72 11.62
N SER A 75 -5.71 3.14 10.43
CA SER A 75 -5.68 3.84 9.14
C SER A 75 -6.62 3.16 8.13
N GLY A 76 -6.93 3.87 7.05
CA GLY A 76 -7.67 3.30 5.92
C GLY A 76 -6.80 2.42 5.02
N LEU A 77 -7.36 1.93 3.91
CA LEU A 77 -6.59 1.28 2.86
C LEU A 77 -5.78 2.32 2.08
N SER A 78 -4.54 1.97 1.71
CA SER A 78 -3.75 2.77 0.78
C SER A 78 -4.43 2.83 -0.59
N PRO A 79 -4.15 3.86 -1.39
CA PRO A 79 -4.50 3.84 -2.81
C PRO A 79 -3.96 2.57 -3.50
N PRO A 80 -4.71 2.00 -4.45
CA PRO A 80 -4.28 0.82 -5.20
C PRO A 80 -3.16 1.16 -6.18
N VAL A 81 -2.19 0.25 -6.27
CA VAL A 81 -1.09 0.32 -7.23
C VAL A 81 -1.17 -0.91 -8.13
N LEU A 82 -1.30 -0.67 -9.44
CA LEU A 82 -1.25 -1.72 -10.45
C LEU A 82 0.20 -2.03 -10.81
N LEU A 83 0.62 -3.27 -10.62
CA LEU A 83 1.85 -3.83 -11.17
C LEU A 83 1.48 -4.66 -12.40
N SER A 84 2.01 -4.30 -13.56
CA SER A 84 1.88 -5.04 -14.81
C SER A 84 3.25 -5.41 -15.36
N ASN A 85 3.40 -6.64 -15.83
CA ASN A 85 4.57 -7.11 -16.56
C ASN A 85 4.58 -6.56 -17.99
#